data_AF-A0A934C9E2-F1
#
_entry.id   AF-A0A934C9E2-F1
#
_cell.length_a   1.000
_cell.length_b   1.000
_cell.length_c   1.000
_cell.angle_alpha   90.00
_cell.angle_beta   90.00
_cell.angle_gamma   90.00
#
_symmetry.space_group_name_H-M   'P 1'
#
loop_
_entity.id
_entity.type
_entity.pdbx_description
1 polymer ?
#
loop_
_entity_poly.entity_id
_entity_poly.type
_entity_poly.pdbx_seq_one_letter_code
_entity_poly.pdbx_strand_id
1 'polypeptide(L)'
;MFFILFVMHNPNLLDPLLEAWDAAGVQRATVMLSTGMRRLRLKGGLREDIPLMPSLNDFYEMAQTFSRTVFTTAEDESMIDKILEATQRVVGDLHNHETGILLVLPIVKAYGLEKRESQ
;
A
#
# COMPACT_ATOMS: atom_id res chain seq x y z
N MET A 1 -18.33 -7.06 -2.18
CA MET A 1 -16.87 -7.27 -2.24
C MET A 1 -16.20 -6.16 -3.02
N PHE A 2 -15.11 -5.65 -2.46
CA PHE A 2 -14.43 -4.44 -2.90
C PHE A 2 -12.93 -4.64 -2.88
N PHE A 3 -12.25 -3.95 -3.79
CA PHE A 3 -10.80 -3.83 -3.80
C PHE A 3 -10.43 -2.56 -3.05
N ILE A 4 -9.55 -2.69 -2.06
CA ILE A 4 -9.02 -1.56 -1.31
C ILE A 4 -7.62 -1.29 -1.81
N LEU A 5 -7.37 -0.05 -2.22
CA LEU A 5 -6.06 0.45 -2.63
C LEU A 5 -5.67 1.59 -1.70
N PHE A 6 -4.66 1.36 -0.88
CA PHE A 6 -4.09 2.38 0.00
C PHE A 6 -2.72 2.82 -0.51
N VAL A 7 -2.59 4.09 -0.87
CA VAL A 7 -1.33 4.72 -1.23
C VAL A 7 -0.79 5.44 0.00
N MET A 8 0.16 4.81 0.68
CA MET A 8 0.75 5.33 1.91
C MET A 8 1.72 6.48 1.63
N HIS A 9 1.66 7.52 2.45
CA HIS A 9 2.62 8.61 2.39
C HIS A 9 3.95 8.26 3.07
N ASN A 10 3.90 7.83 4.35
CA ASN A 10 5.07 7.54 5.17
C ASN A 10 5.36 6.03 5.22
N PRO A 11 6.40 5.53 4.53
CA PRO A 11 6.70 4.09 4.46
C PRO A 11 7.10 3.47 5.80
N ASN A 12 7.49 4.27 6.80
CA ASN A 12 7.85 3.79 8.13
C ASN A 12 6.64 3.30 8.94
N LEU A 13 5.42 3.58 8.47
CA LEU A 13 4.17 3.12 9.09
C LEU A 13 3.65 1.82 8.47
N LEU A 14 4.42 1.16 7.60
CA LEU A 14 3.98 -0.07 6.95
C LEU A 14 3.70 -1.19 7.96
N ASP A 15 4.65 -1.50 8.84
CA ASP A 15 4.47 -2.61 9.79
C ASP A 15 3.31 -2.34 10.77
N PRO A 16 3.20 -1.15 11.40
CA PRO A 16 2.03 -0.82 12.22
C PRO A 16 0.70 -0.88 11.46
N LEU A 17 0.69 -0.50 10.17
CA LEU A 17 -0.51 -0.60 9.33
C LEU A 17 -0.92 -2.06 9.14
N LEU A 18 0.03 -2.92 8.77
CA LEU A 18 -0.24 -4.35 8.54
C LEU A 18 -0.73 -5.03 9.81
N GLU A 19 -0.14 -4.71 10.96
CA GLU A 19 -0.60 -5.18 12.28
C GLU A 19 -2.03 -4.70 12.59
N ALA A 20 -2.32 -3.42 12.35
CA ALA A 20 -3.66 -2.86 12.57
C ALA A 20 -4.72 -3.48 11.65
N TRP A 21 -4.34 -3.79 10.40
CA TRP A 21 -5.20 -4.46 9.43
C TRP A 21 -5.45 -5.92 9.82
N ASP A 22 -4.42 -6.65 10.23
CA ASP A 22 -4.54 -8.03 10.72
C ASP A 22 -5.47 -8.08 11.95
N ALA A 23 -5.26 -7.20 12.92
CA ALA A 23 -6.13 -7.07 14.10
C ALA A 23 -7.57 -6.69 13.76
N ALA A 24 -7.81 -6.00 12.63
CA ALA A 24 -9.13 -5.68 12.12
C ALA A 24 -9.79 -6.83 11.34
N GLY A 25 -9.08 -7.95 11.14
CA GLY A 25 -9.57 -9.15 10.44
C GLY A 25 -9.20 -9.21 8.95
N VAL A 26 -8.27 -8.38 8.48
CA VAL A 26 -7.78 -8.46 7.09
C VAL A 26 -6.89 -9.69 6.94
N GLN A 27 -7.39 -10.71 6.26
CA GLN A 27 -6.67 -11.98 6.13
C GLN A 27 -5.43 -11.90 5.23
N ARG A 28 -5.46 -11.04 4.21
CA ARG A 28 -4.42 -10.94 3.19
C ARG A 28 -4.27 -9.51 2.71
N ALA A 29 -3.04 -9.04 2.63
CA ALA A 29 -2.70 -7.80 1.95
C ALA A 29 -1.49 -8.03 1.05
N THR A 30 -1.41 -7.29 -0.05
CA THR A 30 -0.22 -7.25 -0.90
C THR A 30 0.38 -5.86 -0.83
N VAL A 31 1.71 -5.80 -0.76
CA VAL A 31 2.46 -4.54 -0.75
C VAL A 31 3.25 -4.42 -2.05
N MET A 32 3.10 -3.29 -2.74
CA MET A 32 3.85 -2.93 -3.94
C MET A 32 4.69 -1.68 -3.69
N LEU A 33 5.93 -1.70 -4.17
CA LEU A 33 6.79 -0.52 -4.24
C LEU A 33 6.30 0.41 -5.35
N SER A 34 6.06 1.67 -5.03
CA SER A 34 5.53 2.65 -5.98
C SER A 34 6.23 4.01 -5.85
N THR A 35 6.00 4.91 -6.81
CA THR A 35 6.51 6.29 -6.74
C THR A 35 5.47 7.27 -7.28
N GLY A 36 5.36 8.42 -6.63
CA GLY A 36 4.46 9.49 -7.04
C GLY A 36 5.07 10.35 -8.15
N MET A 37 4.21 10.88 -9.03
CA MET A 37 4.63 11.74 -10.15
C MET A 37 5.50 12.92 -9.72
N ARG A 38 5.19 13.58 -8.59
CA ARG A 38 5.99 14.71 -8.08
C ARG A 38 7.43 14.29 -7.77
N ARG A 39 7.62 13.17 -7.07
CA ARG A 39 8.95 12.61 -6.77
C ARG A 39 9.66 12.22 -8.06
N LEU A 40 8.94 11.62 -9.01
CA LEU A 40 9.47 11.23 -10.29
C LEU A 40 10.04 12.43 -11.07
N ARG A 41 9.29 13.55 -11.13
CA ARG A 41 9.72 14.76 -11.82
C ARG A 41 10.90 15.45 -11.14
N LEU A 42 10.91 15.50 -9.80
CA LEU A 42 12.02 16.08 -9.04
C LEU A 42 13.32 15.26 -9.18
N LYS A 43 13.21 13.94 -9.39
CA LYS A 43 14.34 13.03 -9.58
C LYS A 43 14.65 12.72 -11.06
N GLY A 44 14.11 13.50 -12.01
CA GLY A 44 14.47 13.37 -13.44
C GLY A 44 13.88 12.15 -14.18
N GLY A 45 12.89 11.43 -13.63
CA GLY A 45 12.26 10.27 -14.27
C GLY A 45 12.35 8.97 -13.46
N LEU A 46 11.97 7.84 -14.05
CA LEU A 46 12.20 6.49 -13.49
C LEU A 46 13.67 6.13 -13.69
N ARG A 47 14.57 6.89 -13.06
CA ARG A 47 16.03 6.75 -13.13
C ARG A 47 16.56 6.41 -14.53
N GLU A 48 16.71 7.40 -15.40
CA GLU A 48 17.60 7.26 -16.58
C GLU A 48 19.08 7.16 -16.17
N ASP A 49 19.39 7.33 -14.88
CA ASP A 49 20.75 7.48 -14.35
C ASP A 49 21.21 6.30 -13.47
N ILE A 50 20.60 5.10 -13.55
CA ILE A 50 21.18 3.93 -12.86
C ILE A 50 22.48 3.57 -13.58
N PRO A 51 23.65 3.66 -12.92
CA PRO A 51 24.90 3.24 -13.53
C PRO A 51 24.80 1.74 -13.86
N LEU A 52 25.43 1.30 -14.95
CA LEU A 52 25.54 -0.13 -15.28
C LEU A 52 26.10 -0.97 -14.11
N MET A 53 26.87 -0.33 -13.21
CA MET A 53 27.29 -0.88 -11.92
C MET A 53 26.80 0.03 -10.77
N PRO A 54 25.62 -0.25 -10.18
CA PRO A 54 25.12 0.53 -9.06
C PRO A 54 25.97 0.34 -7.80
N SER A 55 26.17 1.41 -7.04
CA SER A 55 26.82 1.39 -5.74
C SER A 55 25.87 0.90 -4.64
N LEU A 56 26.42 0.46 -3.49
CA LEU A 56 25.60 0.14 -2.31
C LEU A 56 24.73 1.33 -1.86
N ASN A 57 25.21 2.56 -2.01
CA ASN A 57 24.45 3.77 -1.69
C ASN A 57 23.21 3.92 -2.60
N ASP A 58 23.33 3.57 -3.88
CA ASP A 58 22.21 3.64 -4.84
C ASP A 58 21.07 2.68 -4.48
N PHE A 59 21.39 1.54 -3.87
CA PHE A 59 20.42 0.59 -3.32
C PHE A 59 19.73 1.12 -2.06
N TYR A 60 20.49 1.74 -1.15
CA TYR A 60 19.95 2.37 0.06
C TYR A 60 18.99 3.51 -0.28
N GLU A 61 19.37 4.40 -1.19
CA GLU A 61 18.49 5.48 -1.64
C GLU A 61 17.22 4.95 -2.31
N MET A 62 17.34 3.84 -3.05
CA MET A 62 16.21 3.22 -3.73
C MET A 62 15.18 2.69 -2.73
N ALA A 63 15.63 2.02 -1.67
CA ALA A 63 14.75 1.50 -0.61
C ALA A 63 13.99 2.60 0.16
N GLN A 64 14.63 3.77 0.35
CA GLN A 64 14.04 4.92 1.05
C GLN A 64 13.14 5.80 0.17
N THR A 65 13.30 5.75 -1.16
CA THR A 65 12.58 6.67 -2.06
C THR A 65 11.18 6.18 -2.45
N PHE A 66 10.96 4.86 -2.46
CA PHE A 66 9.69 4.31 -2.90
C PHE A 66 8.61 4.46 -1.83
N SER A 67 7.42 4.87 -2.26
CA SER A 67 6.19 4.75 -1.50
C SER A 67 5.82 3.27 -1.33
N ARG A 68 4.91 3.00 -0.40
CA ARG A 68 4.29 1.68 -0.22
C ARG A 68 2.83 1.79 -0.62
N THR A 69 2.45 1.04 -1.65
CA THR A 69 1.04 0.90 -2.02
C THR A 69 0.57 -0.46 -1.50
N VAL A 70 -0.41 -0.44 -0.61
CA VAL A 70 -0.96 -1.64 0.02
C VAL A 70 -2.34 -1.90 -0.56
N PHE A 71 -2.65 -3.14 -0.91
CA PHE A 71 -3.97 -3.50 -1.39
C PHE A 71 -4.47 -4.81 -0.81
N THR A 72 -5.79 -4.86 -0.61
CA THR A 72 -6.51 -5.99 -0.07
C THR A 72 -7.92 -6.04 -0.66
N THR A 73 -8.68 -7.06 -0.29
CA THR A 73 -10.10 -7.21 -0.62
C THR A 73 -10.95 -7.13 0.64
N ALA A 74 -12.04 -6.40 0.58
CA ALA A 74 -13.07 -6.34 1.62
C ALA A 74 -14.34 -7.06 1.14
N GLU A 75 -14.91 -7.95 1.95
CA GLU A 75 -16.10 -8.73 1.57
C GLU A 75 -17.35 -7.85 1.41
N ASP A 76 -17.52 -6.89 2.32
CA ASP A 76 -18.65 -5.98 2.41
C ASP A 76 -18.24 -4.59 2.93
N GLU A 77 -19.20 -3.68 3.04
CA GLU A 77 -18.99 -2.31 3.55
C GLU A 77 -18.54 -2.27 5.02
N SER A 78 -18.98 -3.24 5.85
CA SER A 78 -18.56 -3.29 7.25
C SER A 78 -17.05 -3.55 7.38
N MET A 79 -16.49 -4.36 6.48
CA MET A 79 -15.05 -4.59 6.42
C MET A 79 -14.30 -3.37 5.91
N ILE A 80 -14.90 -2.59 4.99
CA ILE A 80 -14.33 -1.31 4.53
C ILE A 80 -14.18 -0.35 5.70
N ASP A 81 -15.22 -0.20 6.52
CA ASP A 81 -15.21 0.70 7.68
C ASP A 81 -14.13 0.30 8.69
N LYS A 82 -13.99 -1.00 8.98
CA LYS A 82 -12.94 -1.52 9.86
C LYS A 82 -11.54 -1.22 9.32
N ILE A 83 -11.31 -1.42 8.02
CA ILE A 83 -10.02 -1.11 7.38
C ILE A 83 -9.75 0.38 7.43
N LEU A 84 -10.75 1.22 7.17
CA LEU A 84 -10.62 2.68 7.22
C LEU A 84 -10.26 3.14 8.64
N GLU A 85 -10.99 2.67 9.66
CA GLU A 85 -10.73 3.01 11.06
C GLU A 85 -9.32 2.56 11.49
N ALA A 86 -8.95 1.32 11.18
CA ALA A 86 -7.61 0.79 11.48
C ALA A 86 -6.50 1.60 10.77
N THR A 87 -6.72 1.97 9.51
CA THR A 87 -5.80 2.82 8.75
C THR A 87 -5.63 4.17 9.42
N GLN A 88 -6.73 4.86 9.73
CA GLN A 88 -6.68 6.20 10.35
C GLN A 88 -6.10 6.19 11.76
N ARG A 89 -6.21 5.09 12.49
CA ARG A 89 -5.54 4.92 13.79
C ARG A 89 -4.01 4.96 13.66
N VAL A 90 -3.48 4.49 12.52
CA VAL A 90 -2.04 4.42 12.26
C VAL A 90 -1.51 5.69 11.59
N VAL A 91 -2.18 6.15 10.54
CA VAL A 91 -1.67 7.27 9.70
C VAL A 91 -2.30 8.62 10.05
N GLY A 92 -3.32 8.64 10.91
CA GLY A 92 -4.16 9.82 11.17
C GLY A 92 -5.31 9.96 10.18
N ASP A 93 -6.05 11.06 10.31
CA ASP A 93 -7.18 11.40 9.42
C ASP A 93 -6.72 11.54 7.96
N LEU A 94 -7.35 10.79 7.05
CA LEU A 94 -7.01 10.77 5.63
C LEU A 94 -7.36 12.06 4.88
N HIS A 95 -8.11 12.97 5.50
CA HIS A 95 -8.34 14.31 4.96
C HIS A 95 -7.17 15.27 5.20
N ASN A 96 -6.23 14.92 6.08
CA ASN A 96 -5.03 15.71 6.31
C ASN A 96 -3.99 15.49 5.21
N HIS A 97 -3.06 16.45 5.11
CA HIS A 97 -1.87 16.28 4.29
C HIS A 97 -1.01 15.13 4.84
N GLU A 98 -0.25 14.49 3.93
CA GLU A 98 0.81 13.52 4.28
C GLU A 98 0.36 12.23 4.99
N THR A 99 -0.91 11.86 4.90
CA THR A 99 -1.45 10.60 5.47
C THR A 99 -1.59 9.49 4.42
N GLY A 100 -1.96 9.85 3.19
CA GLY A 100 -2.09 8.93 2.07
C GLY A 100 -3.46 9.05 1.39
N ILE A 101 -3.82 8.05 0.58
CA ILE A 101 -5.13 7.99 -0.08
C ILE A 101 -5.62 6.55 -0.02
N LEU A 102 -6.84 6.34 0.49
CA LEU A 102 -7.52 5.05 0.46
C LEU A 102 -8.66 5.10 -0.57
N LEU A 103 -8.62 4.18 -1.53
CA LEU A 103 -9.62 4.04 -2.58
C LEU A 103 -10.34 2.71 -2.43
N VAL A 104 -11.65 2.75 -2.65
CA VAL A 104 -12.53 1.59 -2.62
C VAL A 104 -13.11 1.40 -4.02
N LEU A 105 -12.87 0.24 -4.62
CA LEU A 105 -13.33 -0.06 -5.98
C LEU A 105 -14.24 -1.30 -5.95
N PRO A 106 -15.39 -1.28 -6.66
CA PRO A 106 -16.26 -2.45 -6.73
C PRO A 106 -15.59 -3.58 -7.51
N ILE A 107 -15.61 -4.80 -6.96
CA ILE A 107 -15.13 -6.00 -7.66
C ILE A 107 -16.33 -6.68 -8.31
N VAL A 108 -16.36 -6.72 -9.64
CA VAL A 108 -17.42 -7.42 -10.39
C VAL A 108 -17.22 -8.94 -10.37
N LYS A 109 -15.97 -9.39 -10.55
CA LYS A 109 -15.58 -10.81 -10.50
C LYS A 109 -14.13 -10.93 -10.00
N ALA A 110 -13.86 -11.98 -9.24
CA ALA A 110 -12.51 -12.37 -8.81
C ALA A 110 -12.39 -13.89 -8.77
N TYR A 111 -11.19 -14.41 -9.00
CA TYR A 111 -10.90 -15.84 -9.01
C TYR A 111 -9.73 -16.14 -8.08
N GLY A 112 -9.80 -17.27 -7.35
CA GLY A 112 -8.70 -17.74 -6.51
C GLY A 112 -8.52 -17.01 -5.18
N LEU A 113 -9.54 -16.27 -4.71
CA LEU A 113 -9.58 -15.62 -3.39
C LEU A 113 -9.62 -16.67 -2.27
N GLU A 114 -10.54 -17.62 -2.38
CA GLU A 114 -10.59 -18.81 -1.54
C GLU A 114 -9.67 -19.87 -2.13
N LYS A 115 -8.69 -20.31 -1.32
CA LYS A 115 -7.89 -21.49 -1.66
C LYS A 115 -8.60 -22.69 -1.06
N ARG A 116 -8.86 -23.69 -1.90
CA ARG A 116 -9.26 -25.00 -1.40
C ARG A 116 -8.04 -25.60 -0.72
N GLU A 117 -8.21 -26.10 0.50
CA GLU A 117 -7.17 -26.94 1.09
C GLU A 117 -6.97 -28.16 0.17
N SER A 118 -5.72 -28.39 -0.21
CA SER A 118 -5.33 -29.61 -0.90
C SER A 118 -5.50 -30.75 0.10
N GLN A 119 -6.43 -31.67 -0.16
CA GLN A 119 -6.53 -32.94 0.58
C GLN A 119 -5.29 -33.80 0.35
#